data_AF-A0A3C1W363-F1
#
_entry.id   AF-A0A3C1W363-F1
#
_cell.length_a   1.000
_cell.length_b   1.000
_cell.length_c   1.000
_cell.angle_alpha   90.00
_cell.angle_beta   90.00
_cell.angle_gamma   90.00
#
_symmetry.space_group_name_H-M   'P 1'
#
loop_
_entity.id
_entity.type
_entity.pdbx_description
1 polymer ?
#
loop_
_entity_poly.entity_id
_entity_poly.type
_entity_poly.pdbx_seq_one_letter_code
_entity_poly.pdbx_strand_id
1 'polypeptide(L)'
;MKPLPPLILALLLTGCTEKPSTDALESTHASQNLDPVTVVEPVLFVAAGLNSNGSLVRNYQRGLQYAMDYFGRYGPYYVYLLGPDSEQSVRHIYHQRALTRINPDARLGSLEEQTQEFLNRPNIVNEIRSVLSGMVEGG
;
A
#
# COMPACT_ATOMS: atom_id res chain seq x y z
N MET A 1 2.20 -64.29 -42.09
CA MET A 1 2.39 -62.84 -42.34
C MET A 1 2.66 -62.21 -40.97
N LYS A 2 3.86 -62.38 -40.41
CA LYS A 2 5.05 -61.50 -40.39
C LYS A 2 4.76 -60.02 -40.00
N PRO A 3 5.42 -59.48 -38.95
CA PRO A 3 5.00 -58.29 -38.22
C PRO A 3 5.44 -56.98 -38.89
N LEU A 4 4.69 -55.89 -38.63
CA LEU A 4 5.11 -54.52 -38.94
C LEU A 4 6.30 -54.09 -38.06
N PRO A 5 7.27 -53.33 -38.62
CA PRO A 5 8.38 -52.79 -37.85
C PRO A 5 7.96 -51.54 -37.04
N PRO A 6 8.70 -51.19 -35.99
CA PRO A 6 8.37 -50.07 -35.09
C PRO A 6 8.72 -48.72 -35.72
N LEU A 7 7.82 -47.74 -35.57
CA LEU A 7 8.07 -46.34 -35.93
C LEU A 7 8.93 -45.72 -34.81
N ILE A 8 10.24 -45.64 -35.03
CA ILE A 8 11.17 -44.89 -34.15
C ILE A 8 11.06 -43.42 -34.57
N LEU A 9 10.32 -42.62 -33.80
CA LEU A 9 10.37 -41.16 -33.93
C LEU A 9 11.56 -40.66 -33.11
N ALA A 10 12.69 -40.47 -33.78
CA ALA A 10 13.90 -39.93 -33.18
C ALA A 10 13.66 -38.47 -32.76
N LEU A 11 13.87 -38.18 -31.47
CA LEU A 11 13.99 -36.82 -30.94
C LEU A 11 15.15 -36.11 -31.66
N LEU A 12 14.86 -35.03 -32.37
CA LEU A 12 15.86 -34.04 -32.74
C LEU A 12 16.22 -33.24 -31.49
N LEU A 13 17.24 -33.70 -30.76
CA LEU A 13 18.00 -32.89 -29.81
C LEU A 13 18.75 -31.82 -30.60
N THR A 14 18.12 -30.68 -30.85
CA THR A 14 18.85 -29.46 -31.19
C THR A 14 19.57 -28.97 -29.94
N GLY A 15 20.82 -29.40 -29.80
CA GLY A 15 21.74 -28.84 -28.85
C GLY A 15 22.05 -27.39 -29.22
N CYS A 16 21.49 -26.45 -28.47
CA CYS A 16 22.17 -25.19 -28.22
C CYS A 16 23.04 -25.43 -26.99
N THR A 17 24.35 -25.54 -27.22
CA THR A 17 25.36 -25.51 -26.17
C THR A 17 25.27 -24.17 -25.46
N GLU A 18 24.59 -24.12 -24.32
CA GLU A 18 24.70 -23.00 -23.40
C GLU A 18 26.09 -23.06 -22.77
N LYS A 19 26.94 -22.07 -23.14
CA LYS A 19 28.15 -21.76 -22.38
C LYS A 19 27.72 -21.44 -20.96
N PRO A 20 28.40 -21.95 -19.92
CA PRO A 20 28.18 -21.44 -18.57
C PRO A 20 28.83 -20.06 -18.53
N SER A 21 28.05 -19.02 -18.84
CA SER A 21 28.38 -17.67 -18.43
C SER A 21 28.14 -17.62 -16.93
N THR A 22 29.15 -18.03 -16.17
CA THR A 22 29.24 -17.78 -14.73
C THR A 22 29.55 -16.31 -14.53
N ASP A 23 28.61 -15.44 -14.88
CA ASP A 23 28.52 -14.11 -14.31
C ASP A 23 27.29 -14.16 -13.41
N ALA A 24 27.51 -14.65 -12.20
CA ALA A 24 26.67 -14.22 -11.10
C ALA A 24 26.81 -12.69 -11.08
N LEU A 25 25.83 -12.00 -11.67
CA LEU A 25 25.58 -10.61 -11.36
C LEU A 25 25.23 -10.61 -9.88
N GLU A 26 26.29 -10.51 -9.07
CA GLU A 26 26.22 -9.97 -7.74
C GLU A 26 25.63 -8.58 -7.96
N SER A 27 24.29 -8.51 -7.85
CA SER A 27 23.55 -7.28 -7.75
C SER A 27 24.07 -6.62 -6.48
N THR A 28 25.18 -5.90 -6.65
CA THR A 28 25.62 -4.90 -5.70
C THR A 28 24.41 -3.99 -5.61
N HIS A 29 23.65 -4.13 -4.51
CA HIS A 29 22.68 -3.15 -4.10
C HIS A 29 23.48 -1.85 -3.95
N ALA A 30 23.60 -1.12 -5.06
CA ALA A 30 23.95 0.27 -5.04
C ALA A 30 22.77 0.90 -4.29
N SER A 31 22.91 0.95 -2.97
CA SER A 31 22.15 1.83 -2.10
C SER A 31 22.42 3.21 -2.65
N GLN A 32 21.59 3.63 -3.61
CA GLN A 32 21.54 5.02 -3.99
C GLN A 32 21.25 5.74 -2.67
N ASN A 33 22.20 6.55 -2.22
CA ASN A 33 22.01 7.46 -1.09
C ASN A 33 20.91 8.45 -1.49
N LEU A 34 19.67 8.00 -1.40
CA LEU A 34 18.50 8.84 -1.38
C LEU A 34 18.43 9.32 0.05
N ASP A 35 18.93 10.53 0.30
CA ASP A 35 18.80 11.15 1.62
C ASP A 35 17.34 11.03 2.08
N PRO A 36 17.03 10.36 3.20
CA PRO A 36 15.64 10.24 3.66
C PRO A 36 15.17 11.61 4.18
N VAL A 37 14.42 12.37 3.38
CA VAL A 37 14.05 13.77 3.68
C VAL A 37 12.71 13.88 4.40
N THR A 38 12.52 13.16 5.52
CA THR A 38 11.47 13.49 6.51
C THR A 38 11.68 12.78 7.84
N VAL A 39 11.72 13.55 8.94
CA VAL A 39 11.95 13.07 10.32
C VAL A 39 10.64 12.82 11.08
N VAL A 40 9.49 12.87 10.39
CA VAL A 40 8.17 12.74 11.03
C VAL A 40 7.79 11.27 11.11
N GLU A 41 7.49 10.79 12.32
CA GLU A 41 6.99 9.44 12.54
C GLU A 41 5.60 9.24 11.90
N PRO A 42 5.32 8.05 11.34
CA PRO A 42 4.00 7.71 10.83
C PRO A 42 2.90 7.83 11.88
N VAL A 43 1.75 8.38 11.49
CA VAL A 43 0.55 8.47 12.30
C VAL A 43 -0.48 7.47 11.78
N LEU A 44 -0.87 6.53 12.64
CA LEU A 44 -1.88 5.51 12.34
C LEU A 44 -3.19 5.86 13.05
N PHE A 45 -4.23 6.13 12.28
CA PHE A 45 -5.60 6.24 12.76
C PHE A 45 -6.28 4.90 12.61
N VAL A 46 -6.92 4.40 13.67
CA VAL A 46 -7.53 3.07 13.69
C VAL A 46 -8.96 3.18 14.16
N ALA A 47 -9.88 2.68 13.33
CA ALA A 47 -11.29 2.63 13.67
C ALA A 47 -11.50 1.77 14.93
N ALA A 48 -12.33 2.25 15.86
CA ALA A 48 -12.70 1.48 17.04
C ALA A 48 -13.31 0.13 16.63
N GLY A 49 -13.00 -0.93 17.37
CA GLY A 49 -13.41 -2.31 17.04
C GLY A 49 -12.42 -3.08 16.15
N LEU A 50 -11.78 -2.39 15.19
CA LEU A 50 -10.96 -3.03 14.15
C LEU A 50 -9.71 -3.78 14.66
N ASN A 51 -9.10 -3.32 15.77
CA ASN A 51 -7.80 -3.80 16.22
C ASN A 51 -7.75 -4.10 17.73
N SER A 52 -8.75 -4.83 18.22
CA SER A 52 -8.92 -5.15 19.64
C SER A 52 -7.71 -5.81 20.31
N ASN A 53 -6.92 -6.60 19.57
CA ASN A 53 -5.73 -7.31 20.08
C ASN A 53 -4.38 -6.65 19.69
N GLY A 54 -4.43 -5.50 19.02
CA GLY A 54 -3.26 -4.76 18.57
C GLY A 54 -2.50 -5.37 17.37
N SER A 55 -2.85 -6.57 16.89
CA SER A 55 -2.03 -7.29 15.91
C SER A 55 -2.00 -6.62 14.55
N LEU A 56 -3.10 -6.00 14.13
CA LEU A 56 -3.18 -5.31 12.84
C LEU A 56 -2.16 -4.17 12.80
N VAL A 57 -2.16 -3.30 13.81
CA VAL A 57 -1.23 -2.17 13.91
C VAL A 57 0.21 -2.66 13.97
N ARG A 58 0.54 -3.67 14.79
CA ARG A 58 1.90 -4.21 14.87
C ARG A 58 2.40 -4.73 13.52
N ASN A 59 1.56 -5.46 12.80
CA ASN A 59 1.91 -6.00 11.49
C ASN A 59 2.06 -4.90 10.44
N TYR A 60 1.16 -3.89 10.45
CA TYR A 60 1.25 -2.75 9.56
C TYR A 60 2.53 -1.95 9.79
N GLN A 61 2.83 -1.62 11.04
CA GLN A 61 4.05 -0.88 11.41
C GLN A 61 5.31 -1.62 10.99
N ARG A 62 5.36 -2.96 11.16
CA ARG A 62 6.48 -3.76 10.69
C ARG A 62 6.68 -3.66 9.18
N GLY A 63 5.60 -3.74 8.40
CA GLY A 63 5.65 -3.59 6.94
C GLY A 63 6.04 -2.18 6.51
N LEU A 64 5.48 -1.16 7.14
CA LEU A 64 5.80 0.23 6.87
C LEU A 64 7.26 0.54 7.19
N GLN A 65 7.79 0.03 8.30
CA GLN A 65 9.20 0.17 8.66
C GLN A 65 10.10 -0.43 7.59
N TYR A 66 9.81 -1.66 7.16
CA TYR A 66 10.55 -2.30 6.08
C TYR A 66 10.53 -1.46 4.79
N ALA A 67 9.36 -0.92 4.41
CA ALA A 67 9.23 -0.09 3.23
C ALA A 67 10.03 1.23 3.36
N MET A 68 10.00 1.88 4.52
CA MET A 68 10.79 3.08 4.79
C MET A 68 12.30 2.80 4.78
N ASP A 69 12.73 1.65 5.31
CA ASP A 69 14.14 1.25 5.32
C ASP A 69 14.64 0.93 3.90
N TYR A 70 13.79 0.30 3.09
CA TYR A 70 14.15 -0.13 1.74
C TYR A 70 14.05 1.00 0.70
N PHE A 71 12.94 1.75 0.69
CA PHE A 71 12.68 2.79 -0.29
C PHE A 71 13.14 4.17 0.17
N GLY A 72 13.32 4.40 1.47
CA GLY A 72 13.52 5.73 2.05
C GLY A 72 12.24 6.34 2.62
N ARG A 73 12.41 7.43 3.38
CA ARG A 73 11.32 8.18 4.05
C ARG A 73 10.95 9.41 3.22
N TYR A 74 9.73 9.44 2.68
CA TYR A 74 9.25 10.45 1.71
C TYR A 74 7.95 11.15 2.11
N GLY A 75 7.90 11.68 3.33
CA GLY A 75 6.86 12.57 3.80
C GLY A 75 6.25 12.11 5.12
N PRO A 76 5.31 12.91 5.66
CA PRO A 76 4.49 12.45 6.76
C PRO A 76 3.57 11.32 6.28
N TYR A 77 3.68 10.15 6.91
CA TYR A 77 2.81 9.01 6.63
C TYR A 77 1.55 9.10 7.50
N TYR A 78 0.41 9.36 6.88
CA TYR A 78 -0.90 9.26 7.54
C TYR A 78 -1.63 8.02 7.04
N VAL A 79 -1.79 7.04 7.93
CA VAL A 79 -2.38 5.74 7.63
C VAL A 79 -3.75 5.67 8.29
N TYR A 80 -4.76 5.26 7.52
CA TYR A 80 -6.15 5.16 7.98
C TYR A 80 -6.59 3.70 7.90
N LEU A 81 -6.71 3.04 9.05
CA LEU A 81 -7.21 1.68 9.16
C LEU A 81 -8.69 1.74 9.53
N LEU A 82 -9.54 1.39 8.58
CA LEU A 82 -10.99 1.62 8.63
C LEU A 82 -11.75 0.31 8.86
N GLY A 83 -12.84 0.39 9.63
CA GLY A 83 -13.72 -0.74 9.94
C GLY A 83 -15.14 -0.27 10.27
N PRO A 84 -16.17 -1.10 10.05
CA PRO A 84 -17.57 -0.70 10.16
C PRO A 84 -18.07 -0.54 11.61
N ASP A 85 -17.34 -1.05 12.59
CA ASP A 85 -17.82 -1.24 13.97
C ASP A 85 -18.18 0.05 14.71
N SER A 86 -17.71 1.21 14.24
CA SER A 86 -18.00 2.51 14.88
C SER A 86 -18.07 3.65 13.87
N GLU A 87 -19.29 4.09 13.55
CA GLU A 87 -19.51 5.26 12.68
C GLU A 87 -18.84 6.52 13.21
N GLN A 88 -18.93 6.77 14.52
CA GLN A 88 -18.29 7.91 15.14
C GLN A 88 -16.77 7.88 14.95
N SER A 89 -16.15 6.71 15.13
CA SER A 89 -14.71 6.55 14.92
C SER A 89 -14.34 6.76 13.45
N VAL A 90 -15.07 6.16 12.52
CA VAL A 90 -14.86 6.34 11.07
C VAL A 90 -14.96 7.83 10.70
N ARG A 91 -16.03 8.52 11.10
CA ARG A 91 -16.20 9.95 10.81
C ARG A 91 -15.08 10.81 11.42
N HIS A 92 -14.64 10.48 12.63
CA HIS A 92 -13.51 11.15 13.25
C HIS A 92 -12.23 10.98 12.42
N ILE A 93 -11.97 9.78 11.90
CA ILE A 93 -10.81 9.51 11.05
C ILE A 93 -10.87 10.32 9.75
N TYR A 94 -12.03 10.39 9.08
CA TYR A 94 -12.17 11.24 7.89
C TYR A 94 -12.02 12.73 8.19
N HIS A 95 -12.44 13.18 9.37
CA HIS A 95 -12.18 14.55 9.81
C HIS A 95 -10.68 14.81 9.97
N GLN A 96 -9.92 13.90 10.60
CA GLN A 96 -8.46 14.00 10.66
C GLN A 96 -7.82 13.99 9.27
N ARG A 97 -8.33 13.12 8.38
CA ARG A 97 -7.91 13.04 6.98
C ARG A 97 -8.14 14.38 6.25
N ALA A 98 -9.24 15.06 6.52
CA ALA A 98 -9.53 16.39 5.99
C ALA A 98 -8.50 17.42 6.49
N LEU A 99 -8.27 17.48 7.81
CA LEU A 99 -7.33 18.42 8.44
C LEU A 99 -5.91 18.31 7.87
N THR A 100 -5.45 17.09 7.57
CA THR A 100 -4.11 16.86 6.97
C THR A 100 -3.96 17.36 5.53
N ARG A 101 -5.07 17.75 4.86
CA ARG A 101 -5.12 18.19 3.47
C ARG A 101 -5.43 19.68 3.31
N ILE A 102 -5.70 20.38 4.41
CA ILE A 102 -6.04 21.79 4.40
C ILE A 102 -4.81 22.60 3.99
N ASN A 103 -5.05 23.62 3.15
CA ASN A 103 -4.05 24.60 2.82
C ASN A 103 -4.29 25.85 3.68
N PRO A 104 -3.50 26.06 4.75
CA PRO A 104 -3.67 27.23 5.62
C PRO A 104 -3.37 28.55 4.89
N ASP A 105 -2.59 28.50 3.80
CA ASP A 105 -2.22 29.66 2.99
C ASP A 105 -3.20 29.90 1.82
N ALA A 106 -4.31 29.15 1.77
CA ALA A 106 -5.32 29.35 0.75
C ALA A 106 -5.90 30.77 0.82
N ARG A 107 -5.95 31.45 -0.33
CA ARG A 107 -6.47 32.82 -0.43
C ARG A 107 -7.96 32.92 -0.10
N LEU A 108 -8.70 31.83 -0.22
CA LEU A 108 -10.14 31.74 -0.03
C LEU A 108 -10.47 30.47 0.75
N GLY A 109 -11.44 30.55 1.66
CA GLY A 109 -11.92 29.42 2.44
C GLY A 109 -11.30 29.35 3.83
N SER A 110 -12.12 29.45 4.87
CA SER A 110 -11.73 29.16 6.24
C SER A 110 -11.32 27.68 6.39
N LEU A 111 -10.62 27.36 7.48
CA LEU A 111 -10.28 25.98 7.83
C LEU A 111 -11.53 25.09 7.90
N GLU A 112 -12.62 25.61 8.44
CA GLU A 112 -13.90 24.92 8.54
C GLU A 112 -14.53 24.69 7.15
N GLU A 113 -14.51 25.71 6.29
CA GLU A 113 -15.03 25.60 4.91
C GLU A 113 -14.23 24.57 4.10
N GLN A 114 -12.90 24.56 4.20
CA GLN A 114 -12.06 23.57 3.53
C GLN A 114 -12.29 22.15 4.06
N THR A 115 -12.46 22.00 5.38
CA THR A 115 -12.79 20.72 6.00
C THR A 115 -14.13 20.20 5.50
N GLN A 116 -15.14 21.05 5.50
CA GLN A 116 -16.49 20.69 5.10
C GLN A 116 -16.59 20.40 3.60
N GLU A 117 -15.87 21.15 2.76
CA GLU A 117 -15.73 20.87 1.34
C GLU A 117 -15.17 19.47 1.11
N PHE A 118 -14.03 19.14 1.73
CA PHE A 118 -13.41 17.82 1.61
C PHE A 118 -14.38 16.70 2.02
N LEU A 119 -15.05 16.84 3.18
CA LEU A 119 -15.97 15.82 3.70
C LEU A 119 -17.23 15.65 2.85
N ASN A 120 -17.64 16.68 2.11
CA ASN A 120 -18.81 16.66 1.25
C ASN A 120 -18.51 16.19 -0.19
N ARG A 121 -17.25 15.94 -0.54
CA ARG A 121 -16.91 15.43 -1.88
C ARG A 121 -17.61 14.09 -2.11
N PRO A 122 -18.26 13.87 -3.26
CA PRO A 122 -19.04 12.64 -3.51
C PRO A 122 -18.25 11.35 -3.30
N ASN A 123 -16.96 11.34 -3.67
CA ASN A 123 -16.09 10.18 -3.45
C ASN A 123 -15.85 9.92 -1.95
N ILE A 124 -15.65 10.96 -1.13
CA ILE A 124 -15.46 10.81 0.32
C ILE A 124 -16.74 10.34 1.00
N VAL A 125 -17.89 10.89 0.62
CA VAL A 125 -19.20 10.46 1.14
C VAL A 125 -19.46 8.98 0.79
N ASN A 126 -19.13 8.57 -0.43
CA ASN A 126 -19.27 7.18 -0.85
C ASN A 126 -18.29 6.26 -0.11
N GLU A 127 -17.02 6.65 0.05
CA GLU A 127 -16.02 5.88 0.79
C GLU A 127 -16.47 5.64 2.25
N ILE A 128 -16.95 6.68 2.93
CA ILE A 128 -17.52 6.56 4.28
C ILE A 128 -18.70 5.58 4.28
N ARG A 129 -19.64 5.71 3.33
CA ARG A 129 -20.79 4.80 3.24
C ARG A 129 -20.34 3.35 3.06
N SER A 130 -19.35 3.11 2.20
CA SER A 130 -18.81 1.79 1.91
C SER A 130 -18.12 1.16 3.11
N VAL A 131 -17.31 1.94 3.83
CA VAL A 131 -16.67 1.48 5.07
C VAL A 131 -17.73 1.08 6.10
N LEU A 132 -18.76 1.90 6.28
CA LEU A 132 -19.83 1.65 7.26
C LEU A 132 -20.74 0.47 6.87
N SER A 133 -20.86 0.15 5.58
CA SER A 133 -21.55 -1.06 5.12
C SER A 133 -20.67 -2.32 5.18
N GLY A 134 -19.43 -2.20 5.69
CA GLY A 134 -18.48 -3.30 5.77
C GLY A 134 -17.97 -3.77 4.41
N MET A 135 -18.14 -2.96 3.36
CA MET A 135 -17.56 -3.27 2.06
C MET A 135 -16.04 -3.08 2.14
N VAL A 136 -15.32 -4.07 1.61
CA VAL A 136 -13.87 -3.99 1.46
C VAL A 136 -13.60 -3.09 0.26
N GLU A 137 -13.43 -1.79 0.50
CA GLU A 137 -12.78 -0.92 -0.47
C GLU A 137 -11.27 -1.02 -0.25
N GLY A 138 -10.56 -1.51 -1.27
CA GLY A 138 -9.11 -1.52 -1.28
C GLY A 138 -8.60 -0.08 -1.32
N GLY A 139 -7.75 0.25 -0.34
CA GLY A 139 -7.17 1.59 -0.16
C GLY A 139 -6.22 2.02 -1.27
#